data_AF-A0A533XK59-F1
#
_entry.id   AF-A0A533XK59-F1
#
_cell.length_a   1.000
_cell.length_b   1.000
_cell.length_c   1.000
_cell.angle_alpha   90.00
_cell.angle_beta   90.00
_cell.angle_gamma   90.00
#
_symmetry.space_group_name_H-M   'P 1'
#
loop_
_entity.id
_entity.type
_entity.pdbx_description
1 polymer ?
#
loop_
_entity_poly.entity_id
_entity_poly.type
_entity_poly.pdbx_seq_one_letter_code
_entity_poly.pdbx_strand_id
1 'polypeptide(L)'
;MITCRRQSTASIADRWQALIRYQSSRSLAFVVMLGLTVLIASCANERALLGSGQTERSLASQAMTEDHLAAALLYQQRSEQLEADAGRYQQIANQLRPEVDPKGIQRAGLLTAAAEIRQRAAELFRLADTHRSAVLKGQLPTESGQ
;
A
#
# COMPACT_ATOMS: atom_id res chain seq x y z
N MET A 1 -34.15 41.97 -16.10
CA MET A 1 -33.53 40.93 -16.94
C MET A 1 -32.10 40.71 -16.45
N ILE A 2 -31.85 39.60 -15.76
CA ILE A 2 -30.56 39.26 -15.15
C ILE A 2 -30.03 38.03 -15.90
N THR A 3 -28.88 38.16 -16.55
CA THR A 3 -28.22 37.10 -17.30
C THR A 3 -27.30 36.30 -16.37
N CYS A 4 -27.65 35.02 -16.13
CA CYS A 4 -26.78 34.06 -15.43
C CYS A 4 -25.61 33.64 -16.32
N ARG A 5 -24.37 33.95 -15.91
CA ARG A 5 -23.14 33.49 -16.55
C ARG A 5 -22.73 32.14 -15.93
N ARG A 6 -22.93 31.05 -16.68
CA ARG A 6 -22.54 29.68 -16.34
C ARG A 6 -21.01 29.58 -16.38
N GLN A 7 -20.35 29.56 -15.23
CA GLN A 7 -18.93 29.21 -15.13
C GLN A 7 -18.78 27.69 -15.28
N SER A 8 -18.12 27.30 -16.36
CA SER A 8 -17.74 25.92 -16.66
C SER A 8 -16.51 25.57 -15.82
N THR A 9 -16.67 24.72 -14.80
CA THR A 9 -15.56 24.09 -14.10
C THR A 9 -15.04 22.93 -14.94
N ALA A 10 -14.16 23.23 -15.89
CA ALA A 10 -13.31 22.22 -16.51
C ALA A 10 -12.43 21.60 -15.42
N SER A 11 -12.58 20.30 -15.21
CA SER A 11 -11.99 19.60 -14.07
C SER A 11 -10.47 19.57 -14.18
N ILE A 12 -9.80 19.71 -13.03
CA ILE A 12 -8.34 19.65 -12.87
C ILE A 12 -7.74 18.33 -13.39
N ALA A 13 -8.56 17.30 -13.62
CA ALA A 13 -8.14 16.00 -14.15
C ALA A 13 -7.62 16.06 -15.60
N ASP A 14 -8.09 17.00 -16.43
CA ASP A 14 -7.71 17.05 -17.85
C ASP A 14 -6.30 17.63 -18.07
N ARG A 15 -5.73 18.33 -17.07
CA ARG A 15 -4.39 18.93 -17.19
C ARG A 15 -3.25 17.91 -17.03
N TRP A 16 -3.52 16.74 -16.44
CA TRP A 16 -2.47 15.74 -16.16
C TRP A 16 -2.19 14.78 -17.32
N GLN A 17 -3.11 14.64 -18.28
CA GLN A 17 -2.91 13.69 -19.39
C GLN A 17 -2.02 14.24 -20.52
N ALA A 18 -1.75 15.55 -20.58
CA ALA A 18 -0.95 16.16 -21.64
C ALA A 18 0.57 16.06 -21.43
N LEU A 19 1.05 15.86 -20.19
CA LEU A 19 2.49 15.84 -19.88
C LEU A 19 3.16 14.48 -20.18
N ILE A 20 2.39 13.39 -20.24
CA ILE A 20 2.97 12.03 -20.36
C ILE A 20 3.43 11.72 -21.80
N ARG A 21 2.95 12.44 -22.82
CA ARG A 21 3.24 12.11 -24.24
C ARG A 21 4.39 12.90 -24.88
N TYR A 22 5.06 13.81 -24.17
CA TYR A 22 6.11 14.67 -24.73
C TYR A 22 7.52 14.40 -24.16
N GLN A 23 7.87 13.15 -23.88
CA GLN A 23 9.24 12.82 -23.45
C GLN A 23 9.78 11.55 -24.09
N SER A 24 9.44 11.36 -25.37
CA SER A 24 10.06 10.36 -26.25
C SER A 24 10.61 11.17 -27.43
N SER A 25 11.92 11.42 -27.53
CA SER A 25 12.76 10.60 -28.43
C SER A 25 14.20 11.10 -28.51
N ARG A 26 14.67 12.03 -27.65
CA ARG A 26 15.97 12.71 -27.86
C ARG A 26 16.99 12.65 -26.71
N SER A 27 16.65 12.10 -25.55
CA SER A 27 17.54 12.12 -24.38
C SER A 27 18.33 10.83 -24.10
N LEU A 28 18.12 9.76 -24.88
CA LEU A 28 18.80 8.47 -24.63
C LEU A 28 20.29 8.48 -25.01
N ALA A 29 20.72 9.28 -25.98
CA ALA A 29 22.11 9.29 -26.43
C ALA A 29 23.09 9.93 -25.43
N PHE A 30 22.63 10.91 -24.64
CA PHE A 30 23.49 11.62 -23.69
C PHE A 30 23.72 10.85 -22.37
N VAL A 31 22.77 10.00 -21.96
CA VAL A 31 22.90 9.23 -20.71
C VAL A 31 23.93 8.11 -20.84
N VAL A 32 24.07 7.51 -22.02
CA VAL A 32 25.01 6.39 -22.25
C VAL A 32 26.48 6.85 -22.21
N MET A 33 26.79 8.07 -22.69
CA MET A 33 28.17 8.58 -22.71
C MET A 33 28.67 9.05 -21.33
N LEU A 34 27.78 9.53 -20.45
CA LEU A 34 28.14 9.91 -19.07
C LEU A 34 28.29 8.70 -18.13
N GLY A 35 27.68 7.56 -18.46
CA GLY A 35 27.85 6.32 -17.69
C GLY A 35 29.24 5.69 -17.85
N LEU A 36 29.92 5.91 -18.97
CA LEU A 36 31.18 5.22 -19.29
C LEU A 36 32.42 5.87 -18.65
N THR A 37 32.38 7.16 -18.31
CA THR A 37 33.52 7.86 -17.68
C THR A 37 33.58 7.71 -16.16
N VAL A 38 32.47 7.36 -15.51
CA VAL A 38 32.45 7.09 -14.06
C VAL A 38 33.02 5.71 -13.72
N LEU A 39 33.04 4.76 -14.66
CA LEU A 39 33.46 3.39 -14.41
C LEU A 39 34.99 3.21 -14.27
N ILE A 40 35.81 4.14 -14.76
CA ILE A 40 37.27 3.98 -14.82
C ILE A 40 37.99 4.65 -13.64
N ALA A 41 37.32 5.55 -12.91
CA ALA A 41 37.90 6.23 -11.75
C ALA A 41 37.71 5.46 -10.43
N SER A 42 37.07 4.28 -10.45
CA SER A 42 36.68 3.54 -9.24
C SER A 42 37.63 2.42 -8.82
N CYS A 43 38.78 2.24 -9.49
CA CYS A 43 39.73 1.15 -9.18
C CYS A 43 40.86 1.54 -8.19
N ALA A 44 40.88 2.77 -7.67
CA ALA A 44 42.01 3.27 -6.86
C ALA A 44 41.74 3.38 -5.34
N ASN A 45 40.51 3.15 -4.86
CA ASN A 45 40.15 3.42 -3.45
C ASN A 45 39.90 2.17 -2.58
N GLU A 46 40.22 0.97 -3.04
CA GLU A 46 39.84 -0.29 -2.36
C GLU A 46 40.63 -0.62 -1.07
N ARG A 47 41.37 0.31 -0.47
CA ARG A 47 42.19 0.01 0.73
C ARG A 47 41.97 0.90 1.96
N ALA A 48 40.95 1.77 1.98
CA ALA A 48 40.74 2.68 3.11
C ALA A 48 39.43 2.50 3.91
N LEU A 49 38.59 1.51 3.64
CA LEU A 49 37.29 1.37 4.31
C LEU A 49 37.02 -0.03 4.90
N LEU A 50 37.98 -0.55 5.66
CA LEU A 50 37.75 -1.67 6.58
C LEU A 50 36.98 -1.18 7.84
N GLY A 51 35.81 -0.58 7.63
CA GLY A 51 34.94 -0.03 8.68
C GLY A 51 33.46 0.15 8.30
N SER A 52 33.03 -0.10 7.06
CA SER A 52 31.63 0.14 6.62
C SER A 52 30.70 -1.08 6.67
N GLY A 53 31.22 -2.30 6.88
CA GLY A 53 30.38 -3.51 6.89
C GLY A 53 29.37 -3.59 8.03
N GLN A 54 29.59 -2.85 9.13
CA GLN A 54 28.61 -2.74 10.22
C GLN A 54 27.54 -1.68 9.96
N THR A 55 27.91 -0.56 9.34
CA THR A 55 26.96 0.53 9.06
C THR A 55 25.98 0.14 7.95
N GLU A 56 26.44 -0.53 6.89
CA GLU A 56 25.55 -0.96 5.79
C GLU A 56 24.54 -2.02 6.25
N ARG A 57 24.97 -2.98 7.09
CA ARG A 57 24.06 -3.97 7.67
C ARG A 57 23.05 -3.36 8.64
N SER A 58 23.48 -2.37 9.43
CA SER A 58 22.58 -1.66 10.35
C SER A 58 21.53 -0.85 9.59
N LEU A 59 21.92 -0.17 8.51
CA LEU A 59 20.99 0.59 7.66
C LEU A 59 20.01 -0.32 6.93
N ALA A 60 20.47 -1.45 6.39
CA ALA A 60 19.60 -2.45 5.77
C ALA A 60 18.60 -3.05 6.78
N SER A 61 19.04 -3.35 8.01
CA SER A 61 18.13 -3.83 9.05
C SER A 61 17.08 -2.79 9.45
N GLN A 62 17.45 -1.50 9.50
CA GLN A 62 16.51 -0.40 9.77
C GLN A 62 15.46 -0.28 8.67
N ALA A 63 15.88 -0.26 7.41
CA ALA A 63 14.96 -0.19 6.27
C ALA A 63 13.94 -1.34 6.30
N MET A 64 14.37 -2.58 6.54
CA MET A 64 13.44 -3.71 6.59
C MET A 64 12.54 -3.69 7.84
N THR A 65 13.00 -3.16 8.98
CA THR A 65 12.13 -2.99 10.15
C THR A 65 11.04 -1.94 9.91
N GLU A 66 11.36 -0.87 9.18
CA GLU A 66 10.40 0.14 8.76
C GLU A 66 9.37 -0.44 7.79
N ASP A 67 9.79 -1.29 6.85
CA ASP A 67 8.89 -1.96 5.90
C ASP A 67 7.88 -2.88 6.61
N HIS A 68 8.31 -3.68 7.58
CA HIS A 68 7.38 -4.52 8.34
C HIS A 68 6.41 -3.71 9.20
N LEU A 69 6.87 -2.58 9.76
CA LEU A 69 5.99 -1.70 10.52
C LEU A 69 4.96 -1.02 9.61
N ALA A 70 5.36 -0.58 8.42
CA ALA A 70 4.46 -0.05 7.41
C ALA A 70 3.43 -1.09 6.95
N ALA A 71 3.87 -2.33 6.70
CA ALA A 71 2.97 -3.44 6.37
C ALA A 71 1.97 -3.74 7.49
N ALA A 72 2.43 -3.77 8.75
CA ALA A 72 1.56 -3.97 9.91
C ALA A 72 0.47 -2.90 10.00
N LEU A 73 0.83 -1.63 9.81
CA LEU A 73 -0.13 -0.52 9.81
C LEU A 73 -1.16 -0.63 8.68
N LEU A 74 -0.72 -1.01 7.48
CA LEU A 74 -1.61 -1.19 6.33
C LEU A 74 -2.63 -2.30 6.58
N TYR A 75 -2.19 -3.45 7.09
CA TYR A 75 -3.08 -4.56 7.42
C TYR A 75 -4.04 -4.21 8.57
N GLN A 76 -3.56 -3.50 9.59
CA GLN A 76 -4.40 -3.02 10.68
C GLN A 76 -5.50 -2.08 10.14
N GLN A 77 -5.13 -1.06 9.36
CA GLN A 77 -6.10 -0.14 8.76
C GLN A 77 -7.13 -0.89 7.91
N ARG A 78 -6.68 -1.88 7.12
CA ARG A 78 -7.58 -2.65 6.28
C ARG A 78 -8.52 -3.54 7.10
N SER A 79 -8.05 -4.13 8.20
CA SER A 79 -8.90 -4.88 9.13
C SER A 79 -10.01 -4.02 9.73
N GLU A 80 -9.69 -2.78 10.14
CA GLU A 80 -10.66 -1.84 10.71
C GLU A 80 -11.74 -1.44 9.68
N GLN A 81 -11.33 -1.23 8.42
CA GLN A 81 -12.27 -0.98 7.32
C GLN A 81 -13.23 -2.15 7.11
N LEU A 82 -12.72 -3.39 7.12
CA LEU A 82 -13.55 -4.58 6.96
C LEU A 82 -14.50 -4.76 8.15
N GLU A 83 -14.07 -4.52 9.39
CA GLU A 83 -14.97 -4.55 10.55
C GLU A 83 -16.10 -3.52 10.43
N ALA A 84 -15.79 -2.30 9.96
CA ALA A 84 -16.79 -1.29 9.72
C ALA A 84 -17.80 -1.73 8.65
N ASP A 85 -17.33 -2.33 7.55
CA ASP A 85 -18.20 -2.84 6.48
C ASP A 85 -19.07 -4.02 6.96
N ALA A 86 -18.51 -4.96 7.73
CA ALA A 86 -19.30 -6.03 8.35
C ALA A 86 -20.38 -5.46 9.29
N GLY A 87 -20.04 -4.43 10.06
CA GLY A 87 -20.98 -3.68 10.89
C GLY A 87 -22.14 -3.09 10.07
N ARG A 88 -21.85 -2.49 8.90
CA ARG A 88 -22.88 -1.97 8.00
C ARG A 88 -23.80 -3.06 7.47
N TYR A 89 -23.27 -4.19 7.02
CA TYR A 89 -24.10 -5.31 6.56
C TYR A 89 -25.02 -5.84 7.66
N GLN A 90 -24.52 -5.97 8.89
CA GLN A 90 -25.33 -6.39 10.03
C GLN A 90 -26.40 -5.34 10.39
N GLN A 91 -26.08 -4.04 10.33
CA GLN A 91 -27.06 -2.98 10.55
C GLN A 91 -28.19 -3.03 9.51
N ILE A 92 -27.87 -3.23 8.24
CA ILE A 92 -28.88 -3.37 7.17
C ILE A 92 -29.73 -4.62 7.42
N ALA A 93 -29.12 -5.74 7.78
CA ALA A 93 -29.83 -6.99 8.09
C ALA A 93 -30.85 -6.80 9.24
N ASN A 94 -30.48 -6.01 10.25
CA ASN A 94 -31.33 -5.71 11.40
C ASN A 94 -32.46 -4.72 11.07
N GLN A 95 -32.25 -3.83 10.09
CA GLN A 95 -33.26 -2.87 9.63
C GLN A 95 -34.26 -3.49 8.64
N LEU A 96 -33.95 -4.66 8.07
CA LEU A 96 -34.88 -5.37 7.19
C LEU A 96 -36.14 -5.75 7.95
N ARG A 97 -37.28 -5.25 7.48
CA ARG A 97 -38.58 -5.56 8.07
C ARG A 97 -39.13 -6.90 7.55
N PRO A 98 -39.93 -7.63 8.34
CA PRO A 98 -40.56 -8.88 7.91
C PRO A 98 -41.42 -8.73 6.65
N GLU A 99 -42.01 -7.56 6.40
CA GLU A 99 -42.83 -7.34 5.19
C GLU A 99 -41.98 -7.29 3.90
N VAL A 100 -40.71 -6.89 4.02
CA VAL A 100 -39.76 -6.78 2.89
C VAL A 100 -39.06 -8.11 2.63
N ASP A 101 -38.76 -8.87 3.69
CA ASP A 101 -38.12 -10.18 3.62
C ASP A 101 -38.85 -11.20 4.50
N PRO A 102 -40.05 -11.66 4.09
CA PRO A 102 -40.87 -12.56 4.90
C PRO A 102 -40.23 -13.95 5.09
N LYS A 103 -39.33 -14.33 4.18
CA LYS A 103 -38.59 -15.59 4.25
C LYS A 103 -37.22 -15.45 4.94
N GLY A 104 -36.79 -14.24 5.26
CA GLY A 104 -35.50 -13.98 5.90
C GLY A 104 -34.28 -14.28 5.02
N ILE A 105 -34.44 -14.44 3.71
CA ILE A 105 -33.36 -14.86 2.80
C ILE A 105 -32.33 -13.73 2.65
N GLN A 106 -32.80 -12.49 2.47
CA GLN A 106 -31.91 -11.35 2.33
C GLN A 106 -31.19 -11.06 3.64
N ARG A 107 -31.92 -11.11 4.77
CA ARG A 107 -31.33 -10.97 6.09
C ARG A 107 -30.24 -12.01 6.33
N ALA A 108 -30.50 -13.28 6.03
CA ALA A 108 -29.52 -14.36 6.18
C ALA A 108 -28.29 -14.11 5.29
N GLY A 109 -28.48 -13.74 4.02
CA GLY A 109 -27.37 -13.42 3.11
C GLY A 109 -26.48 -12.28 3.61
N LEU A 110 -27.09 -11.20 4.13
CA LEU A 110 -26.36 -10.06 4.71
C LEU A 110 -25.56 -10.45 5.96
N LEU A 111 -26.13 -11.30 6.82
CA LEU A 111 -25.43 -11.81 8.01
C LEU A 111 -24.27 -12.72 7.64
N THR A 112 -24.43 -13.59 6.64
CA THR A 112 -23.34 -14.43 6.12
C THR A 112 -22.23 -13.56 5.54
N ALA A 113 -22.56 -12.57 4.71
CA ALA A 113 -21.58 -11.63 4.17
C ALA A 113 -20.83 -10.88 5.28
N ALA A 114 -21.53 -10.40 6.31
CA ALA A 114 -20.91 -9.78 7.47
C ALA A 114 -19.95 -10.74 8.20
N ALA A 115 -20.33 -12.01 8.36
CA ALA A 115 -19.48 -13.01 9.00
C ALA A 115 -18.20 -13.30 8.20
N GLU A 116 -18.30 -13.46 6.88
CA GLU A 116 -17.14 -13.65 6.01
C GLU A 116 -16.18 -12.45 6.05
N ILE A 117 -16.73 -11.23 6.04
CA ILE A 117 -15.92 -10.01 6.13
C ILE A 117 -15.18 -9.94 7.47
N ARG A 118 -15.82 -10.29 8.58
CA ARG A 118 -15.16 -10.36 9.90
C ARG A 118 -14.04 -11.39 9.95
N GLN A 119 -14.25 -12.55 9.33
CA GLN A 119 -13.19 -13.56 9.24
C GLN A 119 -11.95 -13.00 8.53
N ARG A 120 -12.14 -12.30 7.41
CA ARG A 120 -11.05 -11.63 6.69
C ARG A 120 -10.41 -10.50 7.50
N ALA A 121 -11.20 -9.73 8.25
CA ALA A 121 -10.68 -8.70 9.13
C ALA A 121 -9.77 -9.30 10.22
N ALA A 122 -10.21 -10.40 10.84
CA ALA A 122 -9.43 -11.12 11.84
C ALA A 122 -8.13 -11.72 11.28
N GLU A 123 -8.15 -12.20 10.03
CA GLU A 123 -6.95 -12.67 9.34
C GLU A 123 -5.93 -11.54 9.12
N LEU A 124 -6.38 -10.39 8.63
CA LEU A 124 -5.51 -9.21 8.44
C LEU A 124 -4.96 -8.69 9.77
N PHE A 125 -5.77 -8.70 10.82
CA PHE A 125 -5.32 -8.34 12.16
C PHE A 125 -4.19 -9.25 12.64
N ARG A 126 -4.34 -10.58 12.48
CA ARG A 126 -3.26 -11.54 12.80
C ARG A 126 -2.01 -11.32 11.96
N LEU A 127 -2.18 -10.94 10.69
CA LEU A 127 -1.06 -10.63 9.80
C LEU A 127 -0.30 -9.37 10.27
N ALA A 128 -1.04 -8.35 10.69
CA ALA A 128 -0.48 -7.14 11.28
C ALA A 128 0.31 -7.44 12.56
N ASP A 129 -0.24 -8.26 13.45
CA ASP A 129 0.44 -8.70 14.67
C ASP A 129 1.71 -9.49 14.37
N THR A 130 1.66 -10.35 13.34
CA THR A 130 2.84 -11.11 12.89
C THR A 130 3.96 -10.17 12.48
N HIS A 131 3.69 -9.17 11.64
CA HIS A 131 4.68 -8.18 11.24
C HIS A 131 5.19 -7.33 12.41
N ARG A 132 4.30 -6.92 13.32
CA ARG A 132 4.68 -6.18 14.54
C ARG A 132 5.61 -7.01 15.43
N SER A 133 5.33 -8.30 15.56
CA SER A 133 6.15 -9.22 16.35
C SER A 133 7.52 -9.49 15.73
N ALA A 134 7.62 -9.50 14.40
CA ALA A 134 8.89 -9.64 13.67
C ALA A 134 9.83 -8.45 13.96
N VAL A 135 9.29 -7.24 13.97
CA VAL A 135 10.03 -6.02 14.36
C VAL A 135 10.52 -6.13 15.81
N LEU A 136 9.66 -6.53 16.74
CA LEU A 136 10.01 -6.62 18.17
C LEU A 136 11.08 -7.69 18.45
N LYS A 137 11.08 -8.79 17.70
CA LYS A 137 12.06 -9.88 17.87
C LYS A 137 13.40 -9.61 17.17
N GLY A 138 13.52 -8.55 16.37
CA GLY A 138 14.66 -8.34 15.48
C GLY A 138 14.84 -9.48 14.47
N GLN A 139 13.85 -10.37 14.34
CA GLN A 139 13.82 -11.49 13.41
C GLN A 139 13.13 -11.00 12.15
N LEU A 140 13.90 -10.28 11.36
CA LEU A 140 13.64 -10.16 9.94
C LEU A 140 13.66 -11.58 9.37
N PRO A 141 12.60 -12.06 8.70
CA PRO A 141 12.72 -13.25 7.88
C PRO A 141 13.76 -12.90 6.80
N THR A 142 15.00 -13.32 7.03
CA THR A 142 15.98 -13.38 5.97
C THR A 142 15.34 -14.24 4.91
N GLU A 143 15.11 -13.67 3.72
CA GLU A 143 14.78 -14.44 2.52
C GLU A 143 15.92 -15.44 2.28
N SER A 144 15.87 -16.57 2.98
CA SER A 144 16.68 -17.72 2.66
C SER A 144 15.95 -18.43 1.53
N GLY A 145 16.30 -18.02 0.32
CA GLY A 145 16.29 -18.77 -0.93
C GLY A 145 15.17 -19.79 -1.17
N GLN A 146 14.42 -19.55 -2.25
CA GLN A 146 14.35 -20.49 -3.38
C GLN A 146 14.01 -19.74 -4.67
#